data_AF-A0A6C0LD14-F1
#
_entry.id   AF-A0A6C0LD14-F1
#
_cell.length_a   1.000
_cell.length_b   1.000
_cell.length_c   1.000
_cell.angle_alpha   90.00
_cell.angle_beta   90.00
_cell.angle_gamma   90.00
#
_symmetry.space_group_name_H-M   'P 1'
#
loop_
_entity.id
_entity.type
_entity.pdbx_description
1 polymer ?
#
loop_
_entity_poly.entity_id
_entity_poly.type
_entity_poly.pdbx_seq_one_letter_code
_entity_poly.pdbx_strand_id
1 'polypeptide(L)'
;MEPERLATLIILSLKKKKIDNIDEDTCYIMQLSQIPHISNIIAKNIAKIYPTMPNLITSLIDKDNKIKELCKIDGVGKEKAATIVKYLFGDKRE
;
A
#
# COMPACT_ATOMS: atom_id res chain seq x y z
N MET A 1 -23.09 -8.74 -18.85
CA MET A 1 -22.15 -7.60 -18.93
C MET A 1 -20.79 -8.21 -18.73
N GLU A 2 -20.09 -8.47 -19.83
CA GLU A 2 -18.94 -9.38 -19.82
C GLU A 2 -17.72 -8.74 -19.13
N PRO A 3 -17.07 -9.44 -18.18
CA PRO A 3 -15.95 -8.92 -17.38
C PRO A 3 -14.72 -8.54 -18.22
N GLU A 4 -14.63 -9.04 -19.45
CA GLU A 4 -13.54 -8.82 -20.41
C GLU A 4 -13.47 -7.39 -20.98
N ARG A 5 -14.59 -6.65 -21.00
CA ARG A 5 -14.57 -5.24 -21.40
C ARG A 5 -13.89 -4.34 -20.36
N LEU A 6 -14.00 -4.68 -19.08
CA LEU A 6 -13.40 -3.90 -17.99
C LEU A 6 -11.88 -4.09 -17.97
N ALA A 7 -11.41 -5.32 -18.15
CA ALA A 7 -9.99 -5.64 -18.25
C ALA A 7 -9.31 -4.90 -19.42
N THR A 8 -9.99 -4.84 -20.58
CA THR A 8 -9.48 -4.16 -21.78
C THR A 8 -9.33 -2.63 -21.56
N LEU A 9 -10.25 -2.01 -20.83
CA LEU A 9 -10.20 -0.56 -20.53
C LEU A 9 -9.04 -0.19 -19.59
N ILE A 10 -8.76 -1.06 -18.61
CA ILE A 10 -7.64 -0.90 -17.67
C ILE A 10 -6.31 -0.96 -18.42
N ILE A 11 -6.15 -1.93 -19.34
CA ILE A 11 -4.90 -2.12 -20.10
C ILE A 11 -4.60 -0.93 -21.02
N LEU A 12 -5.61 -0.33 -21.66
CA LEU A 12 -5.46 0.84 -22.54
C LEU A 12 -5.07 2.13 -21.79
N SER A 13 -5.40 2.23 -20.51
CA SER A 13 -5.16 3.43 -19.69
C SER A 13 -3.73 3.50 -19.13
N LEU A 14 -2.94 2.42 -19.24
CA LEU A 14 -1.59 2.35 -18.74
C LEU A 14 -0.62 3.07 -19.70
N LYS A 15 -0.25 4.31 -19.36
CA LYS A 15 0.86 5.02 -20.02
C LYS A 15 2.14 4.20 -19.84
N LYS A 16 2.58 3.53 -20.92
CA LYS A 16 3.90 2.89 -21.01
C LYS A 16 4.98 3.96 -21.08
N LYS A 17 5.29 4.57 -19.94
CA LYS A 17 6.49 5.41 -19.80
C LYS A 17 7.63 4.46 -19.44
N LYS A 18 8.68 4.42 -20.26
CA LYS A 18 9.94 3.78 -19.88
C LYS A 18 10.44 4.56 -18.65
N ILE A 19 10.42 3.93 -17.49
CA ILE A 19 11.02 4.51 -16.27
C ILE A 19 12.44 3.99 -16.26
N ASP A 20 13.38 4.81 -16.73
CA ASP A 20 14.83 4.53 -16.67
C ASP A 20 15.38 4.60 -15.22
N ASN A 21 14.54 4.95 -14.23
CA ASN A 21 14.86 5.05 -12.79
C ASN A 21 13.90 4.20 -11.93
N ILE A 22 13.83 2.87 -12.11
CA ILE A 22 13.18 2.01 -11.11
C ILE A 22 14.24 1.62 -10.08
N ASP A 23 14.36 2.43 -9.03
CA ASP A 23 15.11 2.11 -7.83
C ASP A 23 14.23 1.39 -6.79
N GLU A 24 14.88 0.81 -5.76
CA GLU A 24 14.20 0.02 -4.72
C GLU A 24 13.19 0.85 -3.92
N ASP A 25 13.49 2.12 -3.61
CA ASP A 25 12.56 3.03 -2.93
C ASP A 25 11.33 3.30 -3.78
N THR A 26 11.53 3.62 -5.07
CA THR A 26 10.44 3.82 -6.02
C THR A 26 9.55 2.59 -6.12
N CYS A 27 10.16 1.39 -6.18
CA CYS A 27 9.43 0.13 -6.19
C CYS A 27 8.60 -0.05 -4.91
N TYR A 28 9.18 0.23 -3.74
CA TYR A 28 8.49 0.11 -2.46
C TYR A 28 7.30 1.08 -2.35
N ILE A 29 7.46 2.34 -2.77
CA ILE A 29 6.35 3.31 -2.82
C ILE A 29 5.22 2.83 -3.74
N MET A 30 5.58 2.26 -4.90
CA MET A 30 4.60 1.71 -5.83
C MET A 30 3.85 0.53 -5.21
N GLN A 31 4.54 -0.41 -4.56
CA GLN A 31 3.93 -1.53 -3.86
C GLN A 31 2.94 -1.07 -2.79
N LEU A 32 3.32 -0.11 -1.95
CA LEU A 32 2.44 0.46 -0.92
C LEU A 32 1.19 1.11 -1.53
N SER A 33 1.33 1.79 -2.66
CA SER A 33 0.21 2.45 -3.35
C SER A 33 -0.83 1.48 -3.91
N GLN A 34 -0.50 0.18 -4.03
CA GLN A 34 -1.44 -0.86 -4.44
C GLN A 34 -2.34 -1.33 -3.29
N ILE A 35 -2.02 -0.97 -2.04
CA ILE A 35 -2.85 -1.31 -0.88
C ILE A 35 -4.08 -0.38 -0.87
N PRO A 36 -5.30 -0.92 -0.65
CA PRO A 36 -6.51 -0.11 -0.60
C PRO A 36 -6.38 1.09 0.35
N HIS A 37 -6.86 2.25 -0.10
CA HIS A 37 -6.83 3.53 0.63
C HIS A 37 -5.43 4.13 0.90
N ILE A 38 -4.36 3.57 0.32
CA ILE A 38 -3.03 4.19 0.32
C ILE A 38 -2.85 5.00 -0.99
N SER A 39 -2.82 6.32 -0.86
CA SER A 39 -2.40 7.20 -1.96
C SER A 39 -0.87 7.28 -2.03
N ASN A 40 -0.34 7.82 -3.13
CA ASN A 40 1.11 8.00 -3.30
C ASN A 40 1.73 8.87 -2.17
N ILE A 41 0.99 9.89 -1.69
CA ILE A 41 1.42 10.73 -0.56
C ILE A 41 1.53 9.89 0.72
N ILE A 42 0.53 9.06 0.99
CA ILE A 42 0.52 8.20 2.18
C ILE A 42 1.62 7.15 2.08
N ALA A 43 1.83 6.54 0.91
CA ALA A 43 2.92 5.59 0.68
C ALA A 43 4.28 6.22 1.02
N LYS A 44 4.53 7.46 0.58
CA LYS A 44 5.75 8.21 0.92
C LYS A 44 5.88 8.48 2.42
N ASN A 45 4.78 8.82 3.09
CA ASN A 45 4.79 9.04 4.53
C ASN A 45 5.07 7.75 5.32
N ILE A 46 4.52 6.61 4.87
CA ILE A 46 4.82 5.30 5.44
C ILE A 46 6.29 4.94 5.24
N ALA A 47 6.81 5.11 4.02
CA ALA A 47 8.19 4.75 3.70
C ALA A 47 9.24 5.58 4.45
N LYS A 48 8.92 6.83 4.81
CA LYS A 48 9.78 7.64 5.69
C LYS A 48 9.98 7.03 7.06
N ILE A 49 9.01 6.27 7.56
CA ILE A 49 9.02 5.66 8.90
C ILE A 49 9.49 4.20 8.82
N TYR A 50 9.03 3.49 7.78
CA TYR A 50 9.35 2.10 7.53
C TYR A 50 9.91 1.99 6.11
N PRO A 51 11.24 2.05 5.91
CA PRO A 51 11.84 2.17 4.58
C PRO A 51 11.66 0.93 3.70
N THR A 52 11.24 -0.20 4.26
CA THR A 52 11.05 -1.46 3.53
C THR A 52 9.82 -2.21 4.05
N MET A 53 9.29 -3.12 3.23
CA MET A 53 8.17 -3.97 3.63
C MET A 53 8.46 -4.83 4.87
N PRO A 54 9.63 -5.49 5.00
CA PRO A 54 10.00 -6.18 6.24
C PRO A 54 9.95 -5.26 7.45
N ASN A 55 10.49 -4.04 7.36
CA ASN A 55 10.49 -3.09 8.47
C ASN A 55 9.05 -2.72 8.88
N LEU A 56 8.15 -2.54 7.91
CA LEU A 56 6.73 -2.27 8.20
C LEU A 56 6.08 -3.44 8.94
N ILE A 57 6.27 -4.67 8.44
CA ILE A 57 5.63 -5.87 9.00
C ILE A 57 6.15 -6.15 10.40
N THR A 58 7.46 -6.19 10.60
CA THR A 58 8.06 -6.47 11.91
C THR A 58 7.76 -5.38 12.93
N SER A 59 7.70 -4.12 12.51
CA SER A 59 7.34 -3.01 13.42
C SER A 59 5.88 -3.06 13.89
N LEU A 60 5.01 -3.76 13.16
CA LEU A 60 3.57 -3.86 13.47
C LEU A 60 3.18 -5.21 14.07
N ILE A 61 3.87 -6.31 13.76
CA ILE A 61 3.44 -7.68 14.14
C ILE A 61 3.27 -7.82 15.66
N ASP A 62 4.23 -7.33 16.44
CA ASP A 62 4.25 -7.40 17.91
C ASP A 62 3.47 -6.26 18.60
N LYS A 63 2.87 -5.35 17.82
CA LYS A 63 2.11 -4.24 18.40
C LYS A 63 0.73 -4.72 18.82
N ASP A 64 0.41 -4.45 20.09
CA ASP A 64 -0.90 -4.65 20.71
C ASP A 64 -2.00 -3.94 19.91
N ASN A 65 -1.73 -2.70 19.46
CA ASN A 65 -2.68 -1.93 18.65
C ASN A 65 -2.04 -1.38 17.37
N LYS A 66 -2.01 -2.21 16.32
CA LYS A 66 -1.52 -1.87 14.97
C LYS A 66 -2.20 -0.65 14.36
N ILE A 67 -3.49 -0.47 14.61
CA ILE A 67 -4.28 0.66 14.10
C ILE A 67 -3.77 1.97 14.70
N LYS A 68 -3.52 2.01 16.02
CA LYS A 68 -2.99 3.21 16.68
C LYS A 68 -1.61 3.59 16.18
N GLU A 69 -0.74 2.62 15.93
CA GLU A 69 0.61 2.89 15.38
C GLU A 69 0.54 3.49 13.98
N LEU A 70 -0.30 2.93 13.10
CA LEU A 70 -0.50 3.47 11.76
C LEU A 70 -1.18 4.85 11.76
N CYS A 71 -2.06 5.14 12.73
CA CYS A 71 -2.68 6.46 12.86
C CYS A 71 -1.70 7.59 13.21
N LYS A 72 -0.46 7.28 13.62
CA LYS A 72 0.58 8.30 13.85
C LYS A 72 1.14 8.87 12.54
N ILE A 73 0.88 8.20 11.42
CA ILE A 73 1.39 8.58 10.11
C ILE A 73 0.46 9.63 9.51
N ASP A 74 1.04 10.74 9.06
CA ASP A 74 0.28 11.82 8.44
C ASP A 74 -0.54 11.30 7.23
N GLY A 75 -1.83 11.65 7.22
CA GLY A 75 -2.79 11.21 6.20
C GLY A 75 -3.44 9.83 6.43
N VAL A 76 -3.01 9.09 7.47
CA VAL A 76 -3.58 7.80 7.87
C VAL A 76 -4.52 7.98 9.07
N GLY A 77 -5.82 8.05 8.81
CA GLY A 77 -6.84 8.01 9.86
C GLY A 77 -7.21 6.59 10.30
N LYS A 78 -8.05 6.46 11.33
CA LYS A 78 -8.51 5.17 11.89
C LYS A 78 -9.07 4.21 10.83
N GLU A 79 -9.90 4.71 9.93
CA GLU A 79 -10.53 3.89 8.87
C GLU A 79 -9.48 3.31 7.92
N LYS A 80 -8.58 4.16 7.41
CA LYS A 80 -7.48 3.73 6.54
C LYS A 80 -6.56 2.74 7.25
N ALA A 81 -6.20 3.04 8.50
CA ALA A 81 -5.37 2.15 9.31
C ALA A 81 -6.02 0.77 9.49
N ALA A 82 -7.32 0.71 9.78
CA ALA A 82 -8.04 -0.56 9.89
C ALA A 82 -8.00 -1.37 8.58
N THR A 83 -8.22 -0.72 7.44
CA THR A 83 -8.14 -1.37 6.12
C THR A 83 -6.73 -1.87 5.79
N ILE A 84 -5.69 -1.07 6.09
CA ILE A 84 -4.29 -1.47 5.90
C ILE A 84 -3.96 -2.68 6.78
N VAL A 85 -4.34 -2.66 8.06
CA VAL A 85 -4.13 -3.82 8.96
C VAL A 85 -4.85 -5.06 8.44
N LYS A 86 -6.11 -4.91 8.00
CA LYS A 86 -6.87 -6.02 7.41
C LYS A 86 -6.19 -6.56 6.14
N TYR A 87 -5.62 -5.70 5.30
CA TYR A 87 -4.93 -6.14 4.09
C TYR A 87 -3.62 -6.88 4.40
N LEU A 88 -2.83 -6.39 5.37
CA LEU A 88 -1.50 -6.92 5.69
C LEU A 88 -1.54 -8.14 6.61
N PHE A 89 -2.52 -8.21 7.53
CA PHE A 89 -2.59 -9.22 8.59
C PHE A 89 -3.93 -9.95 8.64
N GLY A 90 -4.89 -9.60 7.78
CA GLY A 90 -6.14 -10.33 7.68
C GLY A 90 -5.91 -11.70 7.08
N ASP A 91 -6.45 -12.72 7.73
CA ASP A 91 -6.39 -14.11 7.30
C ASP A 91 -7.12 -14.24 5.94
N LYS A 92 -6.38 -14.47 4.85
CA LYS A 92 -6.97 -14.88 3.58
C LYS A 92 -7.28 -16.37 3.66
N ARG A 93 -8.38 -16.71 4.33
CA ARG A 93 -9.06 -17.99 4.11
C ARG A 93 -9.98 -17.82 2.90
N GLU A 94 -9.47 -18.24 1.75
CA GLU A 94 -10.29 -18.77 0.64
C GLU A 94 -10.32 -20.30 0.78
#